data_AF-A0A0A2VVH8-F1
#
_entry.id   AF-A0A0A2VVH8-F1
#
_cell.length_a   1.000
_cell.length_b   1.000
_cell.length_c   1.000
_cell.angle_alpha   90.00
_cell.angle_beta   90.00
_cell.angle_gamma   90.00
#
_symmetry.space_group_name_H-M   'P 1'
#
loop_
_entity.id
_entity.type
_entity.pdbx_description
1 polymer ?
#
loop_
_entity_poly.entity_id
_entity_poly.type
_entity_poly.pdbx_seq_one_letter_code
_entity_poly.pdbx_strand_id
1 'polypeptide(L)'
;MGAIVGGQTSCKSPEIAAFERHLPADVDIISCHSLHGPGVDPKNQPLVLVQHRAPDASLRKVEAVLRCLQSTFVYLSAREHDRITADTQAVTHAAFLSMGKAWHANRQFPWTMSRYVGGVENVKVNLMLRIYSQKWHVTRAA
;
A
#
# COMPACT_ATOMS: atom_id res chain seq x y z
N MET A 1 -22.32 3.06 -20.18
CA MET A 1 -21.49 3.13 -21.40
C MET A 1 -20.43 4.20 -21.21
N GLY A 2 -19.15 3.89 -21.41
CA GLY A 2 -18.04 4.84 -21.28
C GLY A 2 -17.63 5.19 -19.84
N ALA A 3 -17.87 4.29 -18.89
CA ALA A 3 -17.44 4.47 -17.50
C ALA A 3 -15.97 4.04 -17.33
N ILE A 4 -15.27 4.71 -16.40
CA ILE A 4 -13.93 4.32 -15.93
C ILE A 4 -14.10 3.81 -14.49
N VAL A 5 -13.62 2.61 -14.20
CA VAL A 5 -13.68 1.99 -12.87
C VAL A 5 -12.27 1.72 -12.36
N GLY A 6 -12.06 1.97 -11.08
CA GLY A 6 -10.81 1.67 -10.39
C GLY A 6 -11.05 1.49 -8.89
N GLY A 7 -10.15 0.77 -8.25
CA GLY A 7 -10.10 0.68 -6.79
C GLY A 7 -8.77 1.19 -6.23
N GLN A 8 -8.71 1.26 -4.90
CA GLN A 8 -7.55 1.70 -4.11
C GLN A 8 -6.99 0.59 -3.20
N THR A 9 -7.25 -0.69 -3.52
CA THR A 9 -6.72 -1.79 -2.70
C THR A 9 -5.18 -1.77 -2.66
N SER A 10 -4.59 -2.35 -1.61
CA SER A 10 -3.13 -2.46 -1.53
C SER A 10 -2.54 -3.62 -2.35
N CYS A 11 -3.38 -4.47 -2.95
CA CYS A 11 -2.97 -5.53 -3.88
C CYS A 11 -3.79 -5.41 -5.18
N LYS A 12 -3.13 -5.26 -6.31
CA LYS A 12 -3.77 -4.96 -7.61
C LYS A 12 -4.19 -6.22 -8.36
N SER A 13 -3.42 -7.30 -8.35
CA SER A 13 -3.76 -8.53 -9.07
C SER A 13 -5.14 -9.10 -8.72
N PRO A 14 -5.51 -9.28 -7.43
CA PRO A 14 -6.84 -9.79 -7.10
C PRO A 14 -7.97 -8.82 -7.45
N GLU A 15 -7.70 -7.51 -7.36
CA GLU A 15 -8.65 -6.45 -7.72
C GLU A 15 -8.91 -6.44 -9.24
N ILE A 16 -7.84 -6.47 -10.05
CA ILE A 16 -7.93 -6.57 -11.50
C ILE A 16 -8.66 -7.86 -11.92
N ALA A 17 -8.33 -9.00 -11.30
CA ALA A 17 -9.01 -10.26 -11.59
C ALA A 17 -10.52 -10.20 -11.26
N ALA A 18 -10.92 -9.47 -10.22
CA ALA A 18 -12.33 -9.25 -9.92
C ALA A 18 -12.98 -8.33 -10.97
N PHE A 19 -12.29 -7.26 -11.38
CA PHE A 19 -12.79 -6.37 -12.43
C PHE A 19 -12.96 -7.09 -13.77
N GLU A 20 -12.01 -7.93 -14.18
CA GLU A 20 -12.14 -8.71 -15.42
C GLU A 20 -13.32 -9.68 -15.39
N ARG A 21 -13.62 -10.28 -14.22
CA ARG A 21 -14.74 -11.21 -14.07
C ARG A 21 -16.10 -10.54 -14.06
N HIS A 22 -16.19 -9.33 -13.51
CA HIS A 22 -17.48 -8.72 -13.17
C HIS A 22 -17.82 -7.47 -13.97
N LEU A 23 -16.84 -6.79 -14.57
CA LEU A 23 -17.09 -5.58 -15.37
C LEU A 23 -17.32 -5.93 -16.84
N PRO A 24 -18.31 -5.29 -17.49
CA PRO A 24 -18.51 -5.37 -18.93
C PRO A 24 -17.24 -5.00 -19.74
N ALA A 25 -17.17 -5.47 -20.99
CA ALA A 25 -16.02 -5.22 -21.86
C ALA A 25 -15.88 -3.76 -22.32
N ASP A 26 -16.96 -2.98 -22.29
CA ASP A 26 -16.99 -1.55 -22.66
C ASP A 26 -16.64 -0.61 -21.50
N VAL A 27 -16.19 -1.16 -20.36
CA VAL A 27 -15.75 -0.41 -19.18
C VAL A 27 -14.23 -0.39 -19.12
N ASP A 28 -13.68 0.83 -19.10
CA ASP A 28 -12.25 1.07 -18.93
C ASP A 28 -11.86 0.82 -17.46
N ILE A 29 -10.71 0.16 -17.24
CA ILE A 29 -10.22 -0.13 -15.88
C ILE A 29 -8.95 0.70 -15.62
N ILE A 30 -9.02 1.63 -14.68
CA ILE A 30 -7.84 2.39 -14.26
C ILE A 30 -7.85 2.45 -12.75
N SER A 31 -6.99 1.65 -12.14
CA SER A 31 -6.87 1.59 -10.69
C SER A 31 -5.80 2.53 -10.18
N CYS A 32 -5.86 2.85 -8.89
CA CYS A 32 -4.79 3.58 -8.23
C CYS A 32 -4.43 2.96 -6.88
N HIS A 33 -3.33 3.41 -6.30
CA HIS A 33 -2.98 3.08 -4.93
C HIS A 33 -2.13 4.22 -4.37
N SER A 34 -2.66 4.90 -3.35
CA SER A 34 -1.88 5.85 -2.58
C SER A 34 -0.92 5.09 -1.66
N LEU A 35 0.38 5.39 -1.75
CA LEU A 35 1.41 4.75 -0.92
C LEU A 35 1.61 5.50 0.41
N HIS A 36 0.56 6.14 0.93
CA HIS A 36 0.56 6.79 2.22
C HIS A 36 -0.71 6.48 3.02
N GLY A 37 -0.63 6.66 4.34
CA GLY A 37 -1.78 6.48 5.21
C GLY A 37 -2.82 7.61 5.05
N PRO A 38 -4.07 7.39 5.49
CA PRO A 38 -5.17 8.36 5.33
C PRO A 38 -4.97 9.69 6.08
N GLY A 39 -4.10 9.71 7.09
CA GLY A 39 -3.77 10.93 7.85
C GLY A 39 -2.58 11.72 7.30
N VAL A 40 -2.05 11.35 6.13
CA VAL A 40 -0.89 11.99 5.51
C VAL A 40 -1.36 12.89 4.36
N ASP A 41 -0.83 14.11 4.29
CA ASP A 41 -1.05 15.02 3.17
C ASP A 41 -0.56 14.36 1.86
N PRO A 42 -1.42 14.21 0.83
CA PRO A 42 -1.06 13.56 -0.42
C PRO A 42 -0.05 14.35 -1.28
N LYS A 43 0.19 15.63 -0.97
CA LYS A 43 1.08 16.49 -1.75
C LYS A 43 2.49 15.92 -1.80
N ASN A 44 3.03 15.80 -3.02
CA ASN A 44 4.33 15.20 -3.33
C ASN A 44 4.49 13.74 -2.86
N GLN A 45 3.43 13.10 -2.38
CA GLN A 45 3.45 11.68 -2.08
C GLN A 45 3.21 10.88 -3.36
N PRO A 46 3.79 9.67 -3.48
CA PRO A 46 3.57 8.83 -4.64
C PRO A 46 2.13 8.28 -4.68
N LEU A 47 1.48 8.46 -5.83
CA LEU A 47 0.20 7.84 -6.16
C LEU A 47 0.39 6.94 -7.37
N VAL A 48 0.26 5.63 -7.17
CA VAL A 48 0.39 4.68 -8.27
C VAL A 48 -0.88 4.72 -9.12
N LEU A 49 -0.72 4.74 -10.44
CA LEU A 49 -1.78 4.53 -11.43
C LEU A 49 -1.50 3.24 -12.19
N VAL A 50 -2.53 2.41 -12.32
CA VAL A 50 -2.51 1.13 -13.04
C VAL A 50 -3.56 1.20 -14.15
N GLN A 51 -3.11 1.46 -15.37
CA GLN A 51 -3.94 1.43 -16.57
C GLN A 51 -4.11 -0.03 -17.02
N HIS A 52 -5.31 -0.58 -16.89
CA HIS A 52 -5.63 -1.95 -17.29
C HIS A 52 -6.81 -1.95 -18.25
N ARG A 53 -6.71 -2.51 -19.46
CA ARG A 53 -7.85 -2.53 -20.40
C ARG A 53 -8.53 -1.15 -20.55
N ALA A 54 -7.74 -0.12 -20.85
CA ALA A 54 -8.21 1.25 -21.02
C ALA A 54 -7.29 1.99 -22.01
N PRO A 55 -7.83 2.90 -22.84
CA PRO A 55 -7.02 3.74 -23.71
C PRO A 55 -6.39 4.91 -22.92
N ASP A 56 -5.32 5.50 -23.47
CA ASP A 56 -4.62 6.61 -22.83
C ASP A 56 -5.50 7.85 -22.60
N ALA A 57 -6.54 8.00 -23.43
CA ALA A 57 -7.53 9.07 -23.24
C ALA A 57 -8.25 8.96 -21.89
N SER A 58 -8.50 7.74 -21.42
CA SER A 58 -9.12 7.49 -20.12
C SER A 58 -8.12 7.70 -18.99
N LEU A 59 -6.84 7.34 -19.18
CA LEU A 59 -5.78 7.65 -18.22
C LEU A 59 -5.63 9.16 -18.01
N ARG A 60 -5.59 9.95 -19.09
CA ARG A 60 -5.53 11.42 -19.00
C ARG A 60 -6.71 12.04 -18.26
N LYS A 61 -7.91 11.46 -18.39
CA LYS A 61 -9.08 11.89 -17.60
C LYS A 61 -8.88 11.61 -16.11
N VAL A 62 -8.39 10.43 -15.76
CA VAL A 62 -8.10 10.05 -14.36
C VAL A 62 -7.01 10.94 -13.77
N GLU A 63 -5.94 11.21 -14.52
CA GLU A 63 -4.89 12.14 -14.11
C GLU A 63 -5.44 13.55 -13.84
N ALA A 64 -6.29 14.06 -14.73
CA ALA A 64 -6.89 15.38 -14.56
C ALA A 64 -7.75 15.47 -13.29
N VAL A 65 -8.50 14.41 -12.98
CA VAL A 65 -9.31 14.32 -11.76
C VAL A 65 -8.42 14.24 -10.51
N LEU A 66 -7.39 13.40 -10.54
CA LEU A 66 -6.51 13.17 -9.38
C LEU A 66 -5.46 14.26 -9.16
N ARG A 67 -5.27 15.17 -10.14
CA ARG A 67 -4.31 16.27 -10.03
C ARG A 67 -4.54 17.17 -8.83
N CYS A 68 -5.78 17.27 -8.33
CA CYS A 68 -6.10 18.05 -7.13
C CYS A 68 -5.38 17.54 -5.88
N LEU A 69 -4.96 16.27 -5.86
CA LEU A 69 -4.19 15.67 -4.75
C LEU A 69 -2.75 16.17 -4.70
N GLN A 70 -2.25 16.77 -5.79
CA GLN A 70 -0.85 17.22 -5.93
C GLN A 70 0.17 16.11 -5.64
N SER A 71 -0.23 14.85 -5.80
CA SER A 71 0.62 13.67 -5.68
C SER A 71 1.53 13.53 -6.89
N THR A 72 2.64 12.81 -6.71
CA THR A 72 3.51 12.41 -7.81
C THR A 72 2.97 11.10 -8.40
N PHE A 73 2.53 11.13 -9.66
CA PHE A 73 2.03 9.93 -10.31
C PHE A 73 3.15 8.96 -10.65
N VAL A 74 2.94 7.69 -10.33
CA VAL A 74 3.84 6.58 -10.64
C VAL A 74 3.05 5.56 -11.45
N TYR A 75 3.54 5.16 -12.61
CA TYR A 75 2.80 4.27 -13.52
C TYR A 75 3.38 2.88 -13.44
N LEU A 76 2.55 1.89 -13.09
CA LEU A 76 2.96 0.49 -12.95
C LEU A 76 1.87 -0.42 -13.52
N SER A 77 2.27 -1.58 -14.05
CA SER A 77 1.32 -2.69 -14.22
C SER A 77 0.91 -3.28 -12.88
N ALA A 78 -0.24 -3.96 -12.82
CA ALA A 78 -0.71 -4.63 -11.60
C ALA A 78 0.34 -5.63 -11.04
N ARG A 79 1.04 -6.33 -11.94
CA ARG A 79 2.09 -7.29 -11.57
C ARG A 79 3.33 -6.60 -10.99
N GLU A 80 3.78 -5.50 -11.59
CA GLU A 80 4.92 -4.73 -11.08
C GLU A 80 4.60 -4.11 -9.72
N HIS A 81 3.41 -3.53 -9.60
CA HIS A 81 2.91 -3.00 -8.34
C HIS A 81 2.96 -4.05 -7.22
N ASP A 82 2.38 -5.24 -7.46
CA ASP A 82 2.29 -6.29 -6.44
C ASP A 82 3.66 -6.84 -6.08
N ARG A 83 4.57 -6.97 -7.05
CA ARG A 83 5.96 -7.36 -6.78
C ARG A 83 6.66 -6.34 -5.87
N ILE A 84 6.56 -5.05 -6.18
CA ILE A 84 7.20 -3.98 -5.40
C ILE A 84 6.59 -3.88 -4.00
N THR A 85 5.26 -3.95 -3.88
CA THR A 85 4.57 -3.87 -2.58
C THR A 85 4.83 -5.09 -1.71
N ALA A 86 4.95 -6.30 -2.29
CA ALA A 86 5.41 -7.48 -1.56
C ALA A 86 6.82 -7.27 -0.98
N ASP A 87 7.77 -6.81 -1.80
CA ASP A 87 9.16 -6.62 -1.37
C ASP A 87 9.32 -5.51 -0.32
N THR A 88 8.52 -4.43 -0.42
CA THR A 88 8.68 -3.23 0.43
C THR A 88 7.77 -3.22 1.65
N GLN A 89 6.50 -3.57 1.50
CA GLN A 89 5.51 -3.52 2.58
C GLN A 89 5.42 -4.85 3.32
N ALA A 90 5.23 -5.97 2.59
CA ALA A 90 4.99 -7.25 3.25
C ALA A 90 6.19 -7.73 4.05
N VAL A 91 7.40 -7.69 3.46
CA VAL A 91 8.65 -8.10 4.16
C VAL A 91 8.92 -7.22 5.38
N THR A 92 8.73 -5.90 5.25
CA THR A 92 8.91 -4.96 6.36
C THR A 92 7.94 -5.24 7.50
N HIS A 93 6.65 -5.42 7.17
CA HIS A 93 5.63 -5.77 8.16
C HIS A 93 5.92 -7.12 8.83
N ALA A 94 6.30 -8.14 8.07
CA ALA A 94 6.66 -9.45 8.60
C ALA A 94 7.84 -9.38 9.58
N ALA A 95 8.89 -8.61 9.24
CA ALA A 95 10.04 -8.41 10.11
C ALA A 95 9.65 -7.79 11.46
N PHE A 96 8.94 -6.67 11.45
CA PHE A 96 8.57 -5.96 12.68
C PHE A 96 7.49 -6.69 13.50
N LEU A 97 6.54 -7.37 12.85
CA LEU A 97 5.58 -8.22 13.55
C LEU A 97 6.28 -9.39 14.24
N SER A 98 7.26 -10.01 13.58
CA SER A 98 8.08 -11.09 14.16
C SER A 98 8.90 -10.62 15.36
N MET A 99 9.46 -9.41 15.31
CA MET A 99 10.15 -8.80 16.47
C MET A 99 9.22 -8.66 17.67
N GLY A 100 8.01 -8.10 17.49
CA GLY A 100 7.02 -7.98 18.56
C GLY A 100 6.60 -9.35 19.13
N LYS A 101 6.44 -10.36 18.26
CA LYS A 101 6.10 -11.72 18.67
C LYS A 101 7.22 -12.39 19.48
N ALA A 102 8.49 -12.18 19.09
CA ALA A 102 9.65 -12.70 19.81
C ALA A 102 9.77 -12.08 21.21
N TRP A 103 9.61 -10.76 21.33
CA TRP A 103 9.61 -10.09 22.64
C TRP A 103 8.44 -10.53 23.52
N HIS A 104 7.25 -10.68 22.94
CA HIS A 104 6.09 -11.21 23.66
C HIS A 104 6.33 -12.64 24.17
N ALA A 105 6.84 -13.54 23.31
CA ALA A 105 7.13 -14.93 23.66
C ALA A 105 8.19 -15.05 24.77
N ASN A 106 9.19 -14.16 24.76
CA ASN A 106 10.21 -14.13 25.81
C ASN A 106 9.75 -13.41 27.09
N ARG A 107 8.53 -12.82 27.12
CA ARG A 107 8.01 -11.99 28.22
C ARG A 107 8.91 -10.78 28.51
N GLN A 108 9.36 -10.16 27.43
CA GLN A 108 10.39 -9.14 27.43
C GLN A 108 9.83 -7.82 26.93
N PHE A 109 10.10 -6.74 27.66
CA PHE A 109 9.81 -5.39 27.22
C PHE A 109 11.08 -4.76 26.65
N PRO A 110 11.13 -4.38 25.36
CA PRO A 110 12.37 -3.91 24.76
C PRO A 110 12.92 -2.65 25.44
N TRP A 111 12.06 -1.75 25.93
CA TRP A 111 12.46 -0.55 26.66
C TRP A 111 13.01 -0.80 28.07
N THR A 112 12.90 -2.01 28.62
CA THR A 112 13.48 -2.36 29.93
C THR A 112 14.85 -3.03 29.82
N MET A 113 15.39 -3.19 28.61
CA MET A 113 16.65 -3.88 28.37
C MET A 113 17.71 -2.92 27.86
N SER A 114 18.89 -2.91 28.49
CA SER A 114 19.99 -2.07 28.02
C SER A 114 20.38 -2.32 26.57
N ARG A 115 20.16 -3.55 26.06
CA ARG A 115 20.45 -3.96 24.69
C ARG A 115 19.62 -3.22 23.63
N TYR A 116 18.41 -2.77 23.95
CA TYR A 116 17.47 -2.18 22.99
C TYR A 116 17.16 -0.71 23.28
N VAL A 117 17.96 -0.06 24.12
CA VAL A 117 17.79 1.36 24.49
C VAL A 117 18.80 2.22 23.74
N GLY A 118 18.29 3.23 23.02
CA GLY A 118 19.10 4.26 22.36
C GLY A 118 19.31 4.05 20.87
N GLY A 119 19.68 5.13 20.18
CA GLY A 119 20.05 5.13 18.76
C GLY A 119 19.02 4.46 17.85
N VAL A 120 19.49 3.56 16.99
CA VAL A 120 18.68 2.84 16.00
C VAL A 120 17.69 1.85 16.63
N GLU A 121 17.97 1.34 17.83
CA GLU A 121 17.08 0.38 18.50
C GLU A 121 15.76 1.04 18.89
N ASN A 122 15.80 2.30 19.35
CA ASN A 122 14.58 3.07 19.60
C ASN A 122 13.73 3.24 18.34
N VAL A 123 14.37 3.44 17.18
CA VAL A 123 13.66 3.54 15.89
C VAL A 123 12.96 2.23 15.56
N LYS A 124 13.64 1.09 15.74
CA LYS A 124 13.05 -0.25 15.50
C LYS A 124 11.86 -0.52 16.43
N VAL A 125 11.99 -0.21 17.72
CA VAL A 125 10.91 -0.39 18.71
C VAL A 125 9.71 0.49 18.35
N ASN A 126 9.93 1.77 18.02
CA ASN A 126 8.86 2.68 17.64
C ASN A 126 8.17 2.26 16.34
N LEU A 127 8.93 1.82 15.34
CA LEU A 127 8.37 1.35 14.07
C LEU A 127 7.55 0.06 14.26
N MET A 128 8.04 -0.86 15.10
CA MET A 128 7.29 -2.05 15.50
C MET A 128 5.96 -1.69 16.16
N LEU A 129 5.97 -0.82 17.18
CA LEU A 129 4.75 -0.41 17.88
C LEU A 129 3.75 0.27 16.93
N ARG A 130 4.24 1.10 16.00
CA ARG A 130 3.42 1.77 14.98
C ARG A 130 2.78 0.78 13.99
N ILE A 131 3.45 -0.33 13.67
CA ILE A 131 2.90 -1.40 12.83
C ILE A 131 1.82 -2.18 13.61
N TYR A 132 2.07 -2.49 14.88
CA TYR A 132 1.08 -3.14 15.75
C TYR A 132 -0.17 -2.28 16.01
N SER A 133 -0.05 -0.95 15.94
CA SER A 133 -1.18 -0.03 16.07
C SER A 133 -2.01 0.13 14.79
N GLN A 134 -1.62 -0.49 13.66
CA GLN A 134 -2.42 -0.46 12.43
C GLN A 134 -3.65 -1.36 12.53
N LYS A 135 -4.67 -1.09 11.70
CA LYS A 135 -5.87 -1.93 11.62
C LYS A 135 -5.50 -3.33 11.14
N TRP A 136 -5.69 -4.32 12.02
CA TRP A 136 -5.29 -5.72 11.79
C TRP A 136 -5.82 -6.33 10.47
N HIS A 137 -6.99 -5.90 9.98
CA HIS A 137 -7.59 -6.41 8.74
C HIS A 137 -6.94 -5.84 7.46
N VAL A 138 -6.20 -4.74 7.56
CA VAL A 138 -5.43 -4.17 6.43
C VAL A 138 -4.10 -4.91 6.27
N THR A 139 -3.52 -5.37 7.37
CA THR A 139 -2.17 -5.96 7.42
C THR A 139 -2.16 -7.48 7.21
N ARG A 140 -3.31 -8.14 7.20
CA ARG A 140 -3.44 -9.60 7.05
C ARG A 140 -3.30 -10.11 5.61
N ALA A 141 -3.26 -9.20 4.63
CA ALA A 141 -3.15 -9.51 3.20
C ALA A 141 -1.69 -9.53 2.68
N ALA A 142 -0.71 -9.43 3.59
CA ALA A 142 0.71 -9.51 3.32
C ALA A 142 1.28 -10.86 3.78
#